data_AF-A0A7C6APQ9-F1
#
_entry.id   AF-A0A7C6APQ9-F1
#
_cell.length_a   1.000
_cell.length_b   1.000
_cell.length_c   1.000
_cell.angle_alpha   90.00
_cell.angle_beta   90.00
_cell.angle_gamma   90.00
#
_symmetry.space_group_name_H-M   'P 1'
#
loop_
_entity.id
_entity.type
_entity.pdbx_description
1 polymer ?
#
loop_
_entity_poly.entity_id
_entity_poly.type
_entity_poly.pdbx_seq_one_letter_code
_entity_poly.pdbx_strand_id
1 'polypeptide(L)'
;MGIFAASELCMISLRNCSQLILTNITYVLPKVYLMNSTANVISSKIDYLNTQNSTISIIESQIKSTSANMSKMKTENVRITMMEVRDSEIQLNTSSVLGEISVYGCTNLTMIKCNPPNHMINTIKLFDNVSALITETQISYLFSYNYSKASLNNAKITGANSNFLGKGSCKADIFNSQIAHLTACENAQITSVNLTADQILAFDNSKIFLSKAFINEWIQGHGNSAFDIINSTILGGISMLSFSSLSLSNSTVLKPLKAFESSTLFITKSSLDILRVLHSSNVTISNSNIKALQICMRSLNGTINGFNTSLVPYWNLIHNNSIQYGPASLIPNITLENVYGPEQLNLEFSGFSNVFIKNAVLEHVEASDNTIITLENCTFKSCAISVDSQIVIYWYFSIHAVDLHDNPVANAEVTILDSKGNILGHGFTDKNGYYKYDVLVKAGIITSIGKADSLVLEVRKGDYFVRLFAVELTSGDVVVKLPIYIPLVIRYWYTILIIAVTIIAAFYFAVKKLAHKH
;
A
#
# COMPACT_ATOMS: atom_id res chain seq x y z
N MET A 1 -1.72 -13.77 -65.09
CA MET A 1 -0.54 -13.64 -65.97
C MET A 1 0.62 -14.33 -65.26
N GLY A 2 1.18 -15.40 -65.82
CA GLY A 2 2.37 -16.04 -65.25
C GLY A 2 3.62 -15.35 -65.77
N ILE A 3 4.41 -14.74 -64.88
CA ILE A 3 5.72 -14.16 -65.25
C ILE A 3 6.77 -15.21 -64.92
N PHE A 4 7.34 -15.85 -65.95
CA PHE A 4 8.55 -16.66 -65.79
C PHE A 4 9.76 -15.74 -65.90
N ALA A 5 10.60 -15.74 -64.87
CA ALA A 5 11.61 -14.73 -64.61
C ALA A 5 12.76 -14.70 -65.62
N ALA A 6 13.01 -13.52 -66.20
CA ALA A 6 14.31 -13.15 -66.75
C ALA A 6 15.22 -12.67 -65.60
N SER A 7 16.54 -12.89 -65.71
CA SER A 7 17.56 -12.59 -64.70
C SER A 7 17.74 -11.11 -64.32
N GLU A 8 16.94 -10.20 -64.88
CA GLU A 8 17.09 -8.74 -64.73
C GLU A 8 15.76 -8.00 -64.43
N LEU A 9 14.82 -8.65 -63.76
CA LEU A 9 13.58 -7.98 -63.32
C LEU A 9 13.84 -7.02 -62.16
N CYS A 10 13.99 -5.73 -62.49
CA CYS A 10 14.22 -4.66 -61.51
C CYS A 10 12.98 -4.27 -60.70
N MET A 11 11.76 -4.46 -61.25
CA MET A 11 10.52 -4.01 -60.62
C MET A 11 9.29 -4.70 -61.22
N ILE A 12 8.32 -5.05 -60.37
CA ILE A 12 6.96 -5.44 -60.77
C ILE A 12 6.00 -4.35 -60.30
N SER A 13 5.18 -3.82 -61.21
CA SER A 13 4.14 -2.83 -60.89
C SER A 13 2.84 -3.22 -61.59
N LEU A 14 1.81 -3.54 -60.82
CA LEU A 14 0.51 -3.98 -61.33
C LEU A 14 -0.63 -3.14 -60.75
N ARG A 15 -1.59 -2.83 -61.62
CA ARG A 15 -2.81 -2.10 -61.29
C ARG A 15 -4.02 -2.90 -61.76
N ASN A 16 -5.04 -3.01 -60.91
CA ASN A 16 -6.31 -3.69 -61.20
C ASN A 16 -6.10 -5.15 -61.66
N CYS A 17 -5.09 -5.84 -61.13
CA CYS A 17 -4.81 -7.22 -61.47
C CYS A 17 -5.73 -8.14 -60.67
N SER A 18 -6.61 -8.87 -61.35
CA SER A 18 -7.53 -9.79 -60.68
C SER A 18 -6.81 -10.87 -59.87
N GLN A 19 -5.65 -11.35 -60.35
CA GLN A 19 -4.82 -12.32 -59.66
C GLN A 19 -3.37 -12.32 -60.17
N LEU A 20 -2.41 -12.11 -59.26
CA LEU A 20 -0.98 -12.36 -59.42
C LEU A 20 -0.57 -13.58 -58.58
N ILE A 21 0.26 -14.46 -59.13
CA ILE A 21 0.89 -15.54 -58.37
C ILE A 21 2.40 -15.44 -58.58
N LEU A 22 3.14 -15.20 -57.49
CA LEU A 22 4.60 -15.26 -57.44
C LEU A 22 4.96 -16.52 -56.65
N THR A 23 5.59 -17.51 -57.29
CA THR A 23 5.94 -18.78 -56.65
C THR A 23 7.39 -19.15 -56.93
N ASN A 24 8.11 -19.61 -55.91
CA ASN A 24 9.48 -20.13 -56.02
C ASN A 24 10.47 -19.17 -56.68
N ILE A 25 10.36 -17.86 -56.40
CA ILE A 25 11.30 -16.87 -56.93
C ILE A 25 12.58 -16.93 -56.09
N THR A 26 13.63 -17.53 -56.66
CA THR A 26 14.90 -17.84 -55.97
C THR A 26 15.83 -16.63 -55.85
N TYR A 27 15.77 -15.70 -56.80
CA TYR A 27 16.46 -14.42 -56.73
C TYR A 27 15.62 -13.39 -55.96
N VAL A 28 16.25 -12.29 -55.54
CA VAL A 28 15.57 -11.24 -54.78
C VAL A 28 14.89 -10.27 -55.74
N LEU A 29 13.56 -10.16 -55.65
CA LEU A 29 12.82 -9.11 -56.34
C LEU A 29 13.05 -7.77 -55.63
N PRO A 30 13.63 -6.74 -56.28
CA PRO A 30 13.94 -5.50 -55.60
C PRO A 30 12.67 -4.78 -55.12
N LYS A 31 11.65 -4.68 -55.98
CA LYS A 31 10.41 -3.93 -55.71
C LYS A 31 9.19 -4.57 -56.36
N VAL A 32 8.12 -4.72 -55.60
CA VAL A 32 6.80 -5.17 -56.05
C VAL A 32 5.74 -4.17 -55.59
N TYR A 33 5.02 -3.58 -56.54
CA TYR A 33 3.93 -2.63 -56.33
C TYR A 33 2.60 -3.23 -56.80
N LEU A 34 1.62 -3.30 -55.89
CA LEU A 34 0.29 -3.84 -56.15
C LEU A 34 -0.77 -2.80 -55.82
N MET A 35 -1.58 -2.41 -56.80
CA MET A 35 -2.70 -1.48 -56.60
C MET A 35 -4.01 -2.11 -57.06
N ASN A 36 -5.03 -2.12 -56.20
CA ASN A 36 -6.34 -2.73 -56.48
C ASN A 36 -6.21 -4.17 -57.00
N SER A 37 -5.32 -4.97 -56.42
CA SER A 37 -4.95 -6.28 -56.97
C SER A 37 -5.08 -7.39 -55.95
N THR A 38 -5.23 -8.63 -56.42
CA THR A 38 -5.11 -9.84 -55.58
C THR A 38 -3.78 -10.51 -55.87
N ALA A 39 -3.00 -10.88 -54.86
CA ALA A 39 -1.73 -11.58 -55.06
C ALA A 39 -1.48 -12.72 -54.07
N ASN A 40 -0.89 -13.81 -54.57
CA ASN A 40 -0.32 -14.88 -53.76
C ASN A 40 1.20 -14.90 -53.95
N VAL A 41 1.96 -14.74 -52.87
CA VAL A 41 3.42 -14.80 -52.86
C VAL A 41 3.84 -16.02 -52.05
N ILE A 42 4.44 -17.01 -52.72
CA ILE A 42 4.75 -18.32 -52.14
C ILE A 42 6.24 -18.59 -52.33
N SER A 43 6.94 -18.92 -51.24
CA SER A 43 8.35 -19.34 -51.25
C SER A 43 9.26 -18.41 -52.08
N SER A 44 9.08 -17.10 -51.94
CA SER A 44 9.73 -16.07 -52.75
C SER A 44 10.50 -15.06 -51.91
N LYS A 45 11.47 -14.36 -52.51
CA LYS A 45 12.26 -13.31 -51.85
C LYS A 45 11.95 -11.94 -52.44
N ILE A 46 11.51 -11.00 -51.61
CA ILE A 46 11.16 -9.63 -52.01
C ILE A 46 11.86 -8.63 -51.08
N ASP A 47 12.59 -7.67 -51.64
CA ASP A 47 13.20 -6.61 -50.85
C ASP A 47 12.17 -5.56 -50.40
N TYR A 48 11.28 -5.14 -51.29
CA TYR A 48 10.24 -4.17 -50.98
C TYR A 48 8.88 -4.53 -51.61
N LEU A 49 7.86 -4.75 -50.76
CA LEU A 49 6.49 -5.02 -51.17
C LEU A 49 5.56 -3.87 -50.75
N ASN A 50 5.01 -3.12 -51.72
CA ASN A 50 4.05 -2.05 -51.48
C ASN A 50 2.68 -2.40 -52.06
N THR A 51 1.65 -2.23 -51.24
CA THR A 51 0.31 -2.74 -51.49
C THR A 51 -0.71 -1.65 -51.16
N GLN A 52 -1.60 -1.35 -52.11
CA GLN A 52 -2.66 -0.37 -51.95
C GLN A 52 -3.98 -0.98 -52.40
N ASN A 53 -5.02 -0.94 -51.56
CA ASN A 53 -6.34 -1.51 -51.86
C ASN A 53 -6.28 -2.96 -52.36
N SER A 54 -5.35 -3.76 -51.85
CA SER A 54 -5.04 -5.08 -52.40
C SER A 54 -5.33 -6.20 -51.40
N THR A 55 -5.58 -7.42 -51.89
CA THR A 55 -5.72 -8.62 -51.06
C THR A 55 -4.54 -9.55 -51.31
N ILE A 56 -3.75 -9.85 -50.29
CA ILE A 56 -2.45 -10.50 -50.46
C ILE A 56 -2.28 -11.65 -49.47
N SER A 57 -1.90 -12.82 -49.98
CA SER A 57 -1.47 -13.95 -49.18
C SER A 57 0.02 -14.20 -49.38
N ILE A 58 0.78 -14.31 -48.30
CA ILE A 58 2.24 -14.49 -48.33
C ILE A 58 2.58 -15.73 -47.51
N ILE A 59 3.20 -16.73 -48.14
CA ILE A 59 3.47 -18.03 -47.54
C ILE A 59 4.95 -18.37 -47.73
N GLU A 60 5.63 -18.76 -46.65
CA GLU A 60 7.01 -19.27 -46.66
C GLU A 60 8.02 -18.35 -47.38
N SER A 61 7.77 -17.05 -47.35
CA SER A 61 8.53 -16.07 -48.13
C SER A 61 9.43 -15.21 -47.23
N GLN A 62 10.39 -14.52 -47.84
CA GLN A 62 11.25 -13.55 -47.17
C GLN A 62 10.97 -12.16 -47.72
N ILE A 63 10.56 -11.25 -46.86
CA ILE A 63 10.25 -9.86 -47.20
C ILE A 63 11.11 -8.94 -46.35
N LYS A 64 12.02 -8.19 -46.97
CA LYS A 64 12.86 -7.27 -46.20
C LYS A 64 12.03 -6.09 -45.69
N SER A 65 11.23 -5.45 -46.53
CA SER A 65 10.36 -4.33 -46.15
C SER A 65 9.00 -4.43 -46.82
N THR A 66 7.93 -4.10 -46.11
CA THR A 66 6.59 -4.00 -46.69
C THR A 66 5.82 -2.79 -46.21
N SER A 67 5.03 -2.22 -47.13
CA SER A 67 4.07 -1.16 -46.87
C SER A 67 2.69 -1.62 -47.34
N ALA A 68 1.68 -1.54 -46.46
CA ALA A 68 0.30 -1.87 -46.79
C ALA A 68 -0.64 -0.71 -46.46
N ASN A 69 -1.43 -0.28 -47.44
CA ASN A 69 -2.41 0.78 -47.29
C ASN A 69 -3.77 0.30 -47.78
N MET A 70 -4.81 0.42 -46.95
CA MET A 70 -6.18 -0.03 -47.28
C MET A 70 -6.25 -1.47 -47.81
N SER A 71 -5.37 -2.35 -47.33
CA SER A 71 -5.18 -3.69 -47.90
C SER A 71 -5.54 -4.79 -46.91
N LYS A 72 -5.83 -5.99 -47.42
CA LYS A 72 -5.96 -7.21 -46.62
C LYS A 72 -4.72 -8.07 -46.84
N MET A 73 -3.93 -8.33 -45.81
CA MET A 73 -2.71 -9.12 -45.91
C MET A 73 -2.75 -10.29 -44.93
N LYS A 74 -2.49 -11.51 -45.42
CA LYS A 74 -2.31 -12.70 -44.60
C LYS A 74 -0.91 -13.25 -44.83
N THR A 75 -0.17 -13.50 -43.75
CA THR A 75 1.17 -14.12 -43.82
C THR A 75 1.21 -15.42 -43.02
N GLU A 76 1.94 -16.40 -43.54
CA GLU A 76 2.18 -17.69 -42.90
C GLU A 76 3.64 -18.12 -43.09
N ASN A 77 4.37 -18.34 -41.98
CA ASN A 77 5.80 -18.68 -42.00
C ASN A 77 6.67 -17.69 -42.81
N VAL A 78 6.35 -16.39 -42.75
CA VAL A 78 7.07 -15.34 -43.50
C VAL A 78 8.12 -14.69 -42.61
N ARG A 79 9.31 -14.41 -43.16
CA ARG A 79 10.31 -13.58 -42.49
C ARG A 79 10.17 -12.13 -42.94
N ILE A 80 9.88 -11.22 -42.01
CA ILE A 80 9.72 -9.78 -42.29
C ILE A 80 10.74 -8.98 -41.47
N THR A 81 11.52 -8.10 -42.10
CA THR A 81 12.43 -7.23 -41.34
C THR A 81 11.74 -5.95 -40.87
N MET A 82 10.98 -5.29 -41.73
CA MET A 82 10.25 -4.06 -41.38
C MET A 82 8.87 -4.03 -42.05
N MET A 83 7.87 -3.53 -41.33
CA MET A 83 6.49 -3.44 -41.80
C MET A 83 5.88 -2.10 -41.43
N GLU A 84 5.31 -1.41 -42.41
CA GLU A 84 4.49 -0.21 -42.21
C GLU A 84 3.08 -0.47 -42.75
N VAL A 85 2.06 -0.23 -41.93
CA VAL A 85 0.66 -0.56 -42.29
C VAL A 85 -0.25 0.62 -41.95
N ARG A 86 -1.19 0.92 -42.85
CA ARG A 86 -2.20 1.97 -42.69
C ARG A 86 -3.57 1.51 -43.17
N ASP A 87 -4.60 1.81 -42.41
CA ASP A 87 -6.02 1.57 -42.73
C ASP A 87 -6.33 0.15 -43.27
N SER A 88 -5.64 -0.87 -42.77
CA SER A 88 -5.60 -2.22 -43.36
C SER A 88 -6.13 -3.33 -42.44
N GLU A 89 -6.23 -4.56 -42.94
CA GLU A 89 -6.48 -5.77 -42.16
C GLU A 89 -5.29 -6.72 -42.35
N ILE A 90 -4.50 -6.94 -41.30
CA ILE A 90 -3.26 -7.71 -41.37
C ILE A 90 -3.34 -8.91 -40.41
N GLN A 91 -3.08 -10.10 -40.92
CA GLN A 91 -2.96 -11.32 -40.13
C GLN A 91 -1.56 -11.91 -40.33
N LEU A 92 -0.77 -11.97 -39.26
CA LEU A 92 0.54 -12.60 -39.22
C LEU A 92 0.44 -13.90 -38.41
N ASN A 93 0.57 -15.05 -39.08
CA ASN A 93 0.58 -16.36 -38.44
C ASN A 93 1.98 -16.96 -38.54
N THR A 94 2.54 -17.43 -37.42
CA THR A 94 3.82 -18.17 -37.34
C THR A 94 4.99 -17.48 -38.07
N SER A 95 4.88 -16.18 -38.27
CA SER A 95 5.80 -15.40 -39.07
C SER A 95 6.89 -14.83 -38.16
N SER A 96 8.11 -14.76 -38.68
CA SER A 96 9.23 -14.20 -37.94
C SER A 96 9.44 -12.74 -38.31
N VAL A 97 9.14 -11.82 -37.39
CA VAL A 97 9.39 -10.40 -37.60
C VAL A 97 10.61 -9.98 -36.79
N LEU A 98 11.65 -9.51 -37.47
CA LEU A 98 12.95 -9.26 -36.82
C LEU A 98 13.18 -7.80 -36.43
N GLY A 99 12.42 -6.87 -37.00
CA GLY A 99 12.61 -5.44 -36.75
C GLY A 99 11.34 -4.76 -36.24
N GLU A 100 10.98 -3.65 -36.89
CA GLU A 100 9.89 -2.77 -36.46
C GLU A 100 8.61 -3.03 -37.26
N ILE A 101 7.48 -3.06 -36.55
CA ILE A 101 6.12 -2.99 -37.12
C ILE A 101 5.51 -1.67 -36.68
N SER A 102 5.21 -0.78 -37.63
CA SER A 102 4.51 0.47 -37.39
C SER A 102 3.13 0.46 -38.05
N VAL A 103 2.09 0.64 -37.26
CA VAL A 103 0.69 0.49 -37.67
C VAL A 103 -0.09 1.77 -37.38
N TYR A 104 -0.82 2.27 -38.38
CA TYR A 104 -1.50 3.56 -38.35
C TYR A 104 -2.98 3.44 -38.73
N GLY A 105 -3.75 4.47 -38.36
CA GLY A 105 -5.11 4.67 -38.83
C GLY A 105 -6.10 3.61 -38.30
N CYS A 106 -7.08 3.25 -39.13
CA CYS A 106 -8.12 2.28 -38.79
C CYS A 106 -7.69 0.85 -39.16
N THR A 107 -6.52 0.41 -38.68
CA THR A 107 -5.98 -0.92 -39.00
C THR A 107 -6.34 -1.97 -37.96
N ASN A 108 -6.72 -3.17 -38.42
CA ASN A 108 -6.80 -4.38 -37.60
C ASN A 108 -5.54 -5.23 -37.79
N LEU A 109 -4.76 -5.42 -36.73
CA LEU A 109 -3.59 -6.30 -36.71
C LEU A 109 -3.90 -7.55 -35.87
N THR A 110 -3.71 -8.73 -36.44
CA THR A 110 -3.75 -10.00 -35.70
C THR A 110 -2.41 -10.70 -35.83
N MET A 111 -1.79 -11.04 -34.70
CA MET A 111 -0.52 -11.76 -34.64
C MET A 111 -0.68 -13.01 -33.79
N ILE A 112 -0.37 -14.18 -34.35
CA ILE A 112 -0.54 -15.47 -33.68
C ILE A 112 0.76 -16.26 -33.79
N LYS A 113 1.35 -16.59 -32.64
CA LYS A 113 2.57 -17.41 -32.55
C LYS A 113 3.73 -16.84 -33.37
N CYS A 114 3.85 -15.52 -33.42
CA CYS A 114 4.92 -14.85 -34.16
C CYS A 114 6.24 -14.94 -33.38
N ASN A 115 7.31 -15.18 -34.13
CA ASN A 115 8.66 -15.53 -33.66
C ASN A 115 8.75 -16.79 -32.77
N PRO A 116 9.39 -17.88 -33.26
CA PRO A 116 9.67 -19.05 -32.44
C PRO A 116 10.64 -18.73 -31.28
N PRO A 117 10.79 -19.65 -30.31
CA PRO A 117 11.67 -19.45 -29.15
C PRO A 117 13.07 -18.99 -29.61
N ASN A 118 13.59 -17.93 -28.98
CA ASN A 118 14.87 -17.26 -29.26
C ASN A 118 14.87 -16.13 -30.31
N HIS A 119 13.71 -15.79 -30.89
CA HIS A 119 13.57 -14.57 -31.67
C HIS A 119 12.54 -13.64 -31.01
N MET A 120 12.88 -12.36 -30.86
CA MET A 120 11.96 -11.34 -30.34
C MET A 120 11.66 -10.34 -31.43
N ILE A 121 10.39 -9.93 -31.54
CA ILE A 121 10.04 -8.79 -32.38
C ILE A 121 10.63 -7.58 -31.70
N ASN A 122 11.48 -6.82 -32.38
CA ASN A 122 12.14 -5.70 -31.72
C ASN A 122 11.09 -4.68 -31.24
N THR A 123 10.31 -4.12 -32.16
CA THR A 123 9.38 -3.05 -31.81
C THR A 123 8.06 -3.18 -32.55
N ILE A 124 6.96 -2.98 -31.85
CA ILE A 124 5.63 -2.78 -32.42
C ILE A 124 5.12 -1.40 -31.96
N LYS A 125 4.68 -0.57 -32.91
CA LYS A 125 4.06 0.74 -32.64
C LYS A 125 2.66 0.77 -33.23
N LEU A 126 1.68 1.07 -32.39
CA LEU A 126 0.27 1.19 -32.74
C LEU A 126 -0.13 2.66 -32.57
N PHE A 127 -0.62 3.29 -33.63
CA PHE A 127 -1.02 4.70 -33.63
C PHE A 127 -2.52 4.85 -33.91
N ASP A 128 -3.12 5.90 -33.38
CA ASP A 128 -4.49 6.32 -33.69
C ASP A 128 -5.54 5.25 -33.41
N ASN A 129 -6.34 4.80 -34.38
CA ASN A 129 -7.48 3.91 -34.17
C ASN A 129 -7.16 2.42 -34.40
N VAL A 130 -5.89 2.04 -34.26
CA VAL A 130 -5.45 0.66 -34.51
C VAL A 130 -6.01 -0.29 -33.45
N SER A 131 -6.48 -1.45 -33.89
CA SER A 131 -6.85 -2.58 -33.02
C SER A 131 -5.89 -3.75 -33.27
N ALA A 132 -5.13 -4.13 -32.25
CA ALA A 132 -4.15 -5.22 -32.32
C ALA A 132 -4.53 -6.37 -31.39
N LEU A 133 -4.58 -7.59 -31.91
CA LEU A 133 -4.65 -8.83 -31.15
C LEU A 133 -3.32 -9.57 -31.28
N ILE A 134 -2.59 -9.75 -30.18
CA ILE A 134 -1.28 -10.39 -30.17
C ILE A 134 -1.33 -11.60 -29.23
N THR A 135 -1.15 -12.79 -29.79
CA THR A 135 -1.27 -14.06 -29.07
C THR A 135 0.01 -14.87 -29.17
N GLU A 136 0.50 -15.38 -28.04
CA GLU A 136 1.65 -16.30 -27.95
C GLU A 136 2.91 -15.77 -28.68
N THR A 137 3.18 -14.46 -28.55
CA THR A 137 4.23 -13.77 -29.30
C THR A 137 5.23 -13.14 -28.33
N GLN A 138 6.52 -13.16 -28.68
CA GLN A 138 7.60 -12.51 -27.93
C GLN A 138 8.00 -11.18 -28.57
N ILE A 139 8.02 -10.11 -27.77
CA ILE A 139 8.26 -8.74 -28.21
C ILE A 139 9.27 -8.10 -27.24
N SER A 140 10.15 -7.23 -27.73
CA SER A 140 10.97 -6.40 -26.84
C SER A 140 10.22 -5.12 -26.46
N TYR A 141 9.65 -4.41 -27.43
CA TYR A 141 8.94 -3.15 -27.20
C TYR A 141 7.56 -3.12 -27.85
N LEU A 142 6.54 -2.77 -27.08
CA LEU A 142 5.20 -2.48 -27.59
C LEU A 142 4.76 -1.09 -27.16
N PHE A 143 4.51 -0.23 -28.13
CA PHE A 143 4.03 1.13 -27.95
C PHE A 143 2.59 1.24 -28.48
N SER A 144 1.68 1.72 -27.65
CA SER A 144 0.27 1.97 -28.00
C SER A 144 -0.03 3.45 -27.77
N TYR A 145 -0.31 4.19 -28.85
CA TYR A 145 -0.54 5.63 -28.82
C TYR A 145 -2.00 6.00 -29.11
N ASN A 146 -2.41 7.18 -28.65
CA ASN A 146 -3.69 7.83 -28.99
C ASN A 146 -4.90 6.96 -28.67
N TYR A 147 -5.70 6.53 -29.65
CA TYR A 147 -6.95 5.78 -29.44
C TYR A 147 -6.78 4.27 -29.67
N SER A 148 -5.53 3.79 -29.71
CA SER A 148 -5.24 2.42 -30.10
C SER A 148 -5.70 1.43 -29.04
N LYS A 149 -5.99 0.20 -29.48
CA LYS A 149 -6.43 -0.90 -28.65
C LYS A 149 -5.47 -2.07 -28.83
N ALA A 150 -4.88 -2.56 -27.75
CA ALA A 150 -4.00 -3.73 -27.76
C ALA A 150 -4.58 -4.83 -26.88
N SER A 151 -4.75 -6.04 -27.42
CA SER A 151 -5.14 -7.24 -26.68
C SER A 151 -3.98 -8.23 -26.70
N LEU A 152 -3.38 -8.49 -25.54
CA LEU A 152 -2.25 -9.40 -25.37
C LEU A 152 -2.72 -10.68 -24.69
N ASN A 153 -2.47 -11.84 -25.31
CA ASN A 153 -2.84 -13.14 -24.73
C ASN A 153 -1.64 -14.09 -24.77
N ASN A 154 -1.18 -14.56 -23.61
CA ASN A 154 0.04 -15.37 -23.50
C ASN A 154 1.27 -14.70 -24.16
N ALA A 155 1.32 -13.37 -24.16
CA ALA A 155 2.42 -12.62 -24.76
C ALA A 155 3.58 -12.46 -23.76
N LYS A 156 4.78 -12.30 -24.28
CA LYS A 156 5.97 -12.01 -23.48
C LYS A 156 6.64 -10.74 -23.95
N ILE A 157 6.72 -9.75 -23.08
CA ILE A 157 7.47 -8.51 -23.24
C ILE A 157 8.57 -8.51 -22.19
N THR A 158 9.66 -9.23 -22.47
CA THR A 158 10.70 -9.57 -21.48
C THR A 158 12.08 -9.19 -21.97
N GLY A 159 13.00 -8.84 -21.06
CA GLY A 159 14.35 -8.37 -21.37
C GLY A 159 14.71 -7.13 -20.57
N ALA A 160 16.01 -6.84 -20.40
CA ALA A 160 16.50 -5.80 -19.49
C ALA A 160 15.98 -4.38 -19.81
N ASN A 161 15.46 -4.16 -21.01
CA ASN A 161 14.89 -2.87 -21.43
C ASN A 161 13.50 -3.03 -22.07
N SER A 162 12.86 -4.19 -21.95
CA SER A 162 11.61 -4.48 -22.67
C SER A 162 10.42 -3.80 -22.00
N ASN A 163 9.62 -3.04 -22.75
CA ASN A 163 8.59 -2.18 -22.20
C ASN A 163 7.29 -2.25 -23.00
N PHE A 164 6.17 -2.32 -22.28
CA PHE A 164 4.87 -1.94 -22.79
C PHE A 164 4.57 -0.49 -22.38
N LEU A 165 4.44 0.42 -23.36
CA LEU A 165 4.05 1.81 -23.13
C LEU A 165 2.70 2.09 -23.78
N GLY A 166 1.68 2.30 -22.95
CA GLY A 166 0.42 2.91 -23.35
C GLY A 166 0.45 4.41 -23.13
N LYS A 167 0.22 5.22 -24.17
CA LYS A 167 0.26 6.68 -24.11
C LYS A 167 -0.94 7.30 -24.83
N GLY A 168 -1.58 8.28 -24.20
CA GLY A 168 -2.81 8.89 -24.71
C GLY A 168 -4.03 8.08 -24.28
N SER A 169 -5.17 8.26 -24.97
CA SER A 169 -6.43 7.56 -24.68
C SER A 169 -6.47 6.07 -25.08
N CYS A 170 -5.32 5.40 -25.05
CA CYS A 170 -5.18 4.03 -25.55
C CYS A 170 -5.77 3.05 -24.54
N LYS A 171 -6.13 1.86 -25.02
CA LYS A 171 -6.64 0.78 -24.19
C LYS A 171 -5.82 -0.48 -24.38
N ALA A 172 -5.50 -1.17 -23.29
CA ALA A 172 -4.82 -2.44 -23.35
C ALA A 172 -5.49 -3.48 -22.46
N ASP A 173 -5.78 -4.66 -23.01
CA ASP A 173 -6.25 -5.82 -22.27
C ASP A 173 -5.17 -6.90 -22.30
N ILE A 174 -4.72 -7.34 -21.13
CA ILE A 174 -3.54 -8.20 -20.98
C ILE A 174 -3.93 -9.46 -20.20
N PHE A 175 -3.75 -10.62 -20.82
CA PHE A 175 -4.16 -11.91 -20.26
C PHE A 175 -3.00 -12.90 -20.25
N ASN A 176 -2.75 -13.52 -19.10
CA ASN A 176 -1.77 -14.61 -18.94
C ASN A 176 -0.39 -14.28 -19.50
N SER A 177 0.03 -13.02 -19.36
CA SER A 177 1.21 -12.49 -20.05
C SER A 177 2.31 -12.13 -19.05
N GLN A 178 3.54 -12.05 -19.56
CA GLN A 178 4.70 -11.60 -18.79
C GLN A 178 5.23 -10.31 -19.40
N ILE A 179 5.32 -9.24 -18.61
CA ILE A 179 5.76 -7.91 -19.08
C ILE A 179 6.74 -7.36 -18.06
N ALA A 180 8.01 -7.16 -18.43
CA ALA A 180 9.02 -6.63 -17.52
C ALA A 180 8.62 -5.25 -16.98
N HIS A 181 8.38 -4.29 -17.88
CA HIS A 181 7.94 -2.94 -17.54
C HIS A 181 6.61 -2.61 -18.22
N LEU A 182 5.62 -2.19 -17.42
CA LEU A 182 4.30 -1.74 -17.89
C LEU A 182 4.13 -0.27 -17.55
N THR A 183 3.99 0.60 -18.55
CA THR A 183 3.82 2.04 -18.35
C THR A 183 2.52 2.54 -19.00
N ALA A 184 1.72 3.30 -18.25
CA ALA A 184 0.54 4.01 -18.73
C ALA A 184 0.72 5.53 -18.55
N CYS A 185 0.50 6.31 -19.61
CA CYS A 185 0.60 7.77 -19.61
C CYS A 185 -0.60 8.42 -20.32
N GLU A 186 -0.91 9.67 -19.95
CA GLU A 186 -1.83 10.56 -20.66
C GLU A 186 -3.25 9.99 -20.91
N ASN A 187 -3.93 9.52 -19.85
CA ASN A 187 -5.27 8.88 -19.89
C ASN A 187 -5.31 7.44 -20.44
N ALA A 188 -4.17 6.74 -20.49
CA ALA A 188 -4.14 5.35 -20.91
C ALA A 188 -4.92 4.46 -19.93
N GLN A 189 -5.60 3.44 -20.44
CA GLN A 189 -6.38 2.48 -19.65
C GLN A 189 -5.87 1.07 -19.89
N ILE A 190 -5.35 0.43 -18.85
CA ILE A 190 -4.80 -0.93 -18.94
C ILE A 190 -5.57 -1.84 -17.99
N THR A 191 -6.10 -2.95 -18.53
CA THR A 191 -6.71 -4.03 -17.78
C THR A 191 -5.82 -5.26 -17.88
N SER A 192 -5.52 -5.88 -16.75
CA SER A 192 -4.62 -7.04 -16.72
C SER A 192 -5.13 -8.15 -15.82
N VAL A 193 -5.10 -9.38 -16.32
CA VAL A 193 -5.48 -10.59 -15.60
C VAL A 193 -4.36 -11.63 -15.72
N ASN A 194 -3.90 -12.14 -14.57
CA ASN A 194 -2.82 -13.12 -14.49
C ASN A 194 -1.52 -12.62 -15.16
N LEU A 195 -1.08 -11.43 -14.74
CA LEU A 195 0.14 -10.78 -15.22
C LEU A 195 1.29 -11.04 -14.27
N THR A 196 2.44 -11.40 -14.84
CA THR A 196 3.73 -11.31 -14.17
C THR A 196 4.46 -10.07 -14.67
N ALA A 197 4.84 -9.16 -13.77
CA ALA A 197 5.61 -7.98 -14.13
C ALA A 197 6.68 -7.63 -13.10
N ASP A 198 7.70 -6.90 -13.54
CA ASP A 198 8.72 -6.39 -12.63
C ASP A 198 8.30 -5.02 -12.10
N GLN A 199 7.96 -4.09 -12.99
CA GLN A 199 7.60 -2.72 -12.65
C GLN A 199 6.31 -2.28 -13.33
N ILE A 200 5.49 -1.52 -12.59
CA ILE A 200 4.28 -0.90 -13.13
C ILE A 200 4.25 0.58 -12.81
N LEU A 201 4.05 1.37 -13.86
CA LEU A 201 4.03 2.82 -13.84
C LEU A 201 2.71 3.36 -14.38
N ALA A 202 2.09 4.29 -13.67
CA ALA A 202 0.99 5.09 -14.18
C ALA A 202 1.24 6.58 -13.94
N PHE A 203 1.13 7.36 -15.01
CA PHE A 203 1.27 8.80 -15.03
C PHE A 203 0.01 9.42 -15.63
N ASP A 204 -0.31 10.64 -15.24
CA ASP A 204 -1.28 11.52 -15.90
C ASP A 204 -2.65 10.89 -16.18
N ASN A 205 -3.58 10.98 -15.24
CA ASN A 205 -4.99 10.51 -15.39
C ASN A 205 -5.15 9.05 -15.90
N SER A 206 -4.08 8.26 -15.93
CA SER A 206 -4.09 6.89 -16.44
C SER A 206 -4.68 5.94 -15.42
N LYS A 207 -5.29 4.86 -15.89
CA LYS A 207 -5.96 3.86 -15.06
C LYS A 207 -5.41 2.48 -15.33
N ILE A 208 -5.02 1.77 -14.28
CA ILE A 208 -4.53 0.39 -14.36
C ILE A 208 -5.37 -0.50 -13.44
N PHE A 209 -5.99 -1.52 -14.01
CA PHE A 209 -6.65 -2.60 -13.28
C PHE A 209 -5.79 -3.86 -13.32
N LEU A 210 -5.50 -4.45 -12.17
CA LEU A 210 -4.69 -5.66 -12.01
C LEU A 210 -5.46 -6.71 -11.22
N SER A 211 -5.65 -7.89 -11.81
CA SER A 211 -6.26 -9.03 -11.12
C SER A 211 -5.36 -10.26 -11.21
N LYS A 212 -5.13 -10.93 -10.07
CA LYS A 212 -4.26 -12.13 -10.00
C LYS A 212 -2.85 -11.85 -10.51
N ALA A 213 -2.33 -10.65 -10.27
CA ALA A 213 -1.01 -10.25 -10.72
C ALA A 213 0.08 -10.67 -9.72
N PHE A 214 1.28 -10.90 -10.26
CA PHE A 214 2.50 -11.13 -9.50
C PHE A 214 3.54 -10.08 -9.89
N ILE A 215 3.85 -9.18 -8.96
CA ILE A 215 4.72 -8.02 -9.20
C ILE A 215 6.01 -8.17 -8.41
N ASN A 216 7.15 -8.28 -9.09
CA ASN A 216 8.44 -8.54 -8.45
C ASN A 216 9.03 -7.31 -7.76
N GLU A 217 8.93 -6.15 -8.40
CA GLU A 217 9.47 -4.91 -7.89
C GLU A 217 8.31 -3.96 -7.54
N TRP A 218 8.31 -2.75 -8.08
CA TRP A 218 7.53 -1.65 -7.54
C TRP A 218 6.39 -1.21 -8.46
N ILE A 219 5.35 -0.68 -7.83
CA ILE A 219 4.23 0.01 -8.47
C ILE A 219 4.32 1.49 -8.11
N GLN A 220 4.23 2.37 -9.11
CA GLN A 220 4.19 3.81 -8.87
C GLN A 220 3.07 4.49 -9.64
N GLY A 221 2.31 5.33 -8.93
CA GLY A 221 1.30 6.21 -9.49
C GLY A 221 1.66 7.67 -9.30
N HIS A 222 1.52 8.48 -10.34
CA HIS A 222 1.77 9.92 -10.33
C HIS A 222 0.73 10.67 -11.17
N GLY A 223 0.46 11.93 -10.84
CA GLY A 223 -0.34 12.84 -11.67
C GLY A 223 -1.80 12.41 -11.84
N ASN A 224 -2.52 12.19 -10.73
CA ASN A 224 -3.92 11.76 -10.73
C ASN A 224 -4.16 10.38 -11.42
N SER A 225 -3.16 9.50 -11.36
CA SER A 225 -3.30 8.12 -11.83
C SER A 225 -4.17 7.29 -10.89
N ALA A 226 -4.77 6.21 -11.38
CA ALA A 226 -5.61 5.32 -10.58
C ALA A 226 -5.21 3.85 -10.76
N PHE A 227 -5.09 3.14 -9.64
CA PHE A 227 -4.87 1.70 -9.59
C PHE A 227 -6.05 0.99 -8.91
N ASP A 228 -6.47 -0.13 -9.49
CA ASP A 228 -7.37 -1.08 -8.85
C ASP A 228 -6.71 -2.47 -8.89
N ILE A 229 -6.35 -3.00 -7.74
CA ILE A 229 -5.54 -4.21 -7.58
C ILE A 229 -6.29 -5.23 -6.73
N ILE A 230 -6.55 -6.40 -7.30
CA ILE A 230 -7.31 -7.47 -6.66
C ILE A 230 -6.60 -8.83 -6.76
N ASN A 231 -6.69 -9.64 -5.70
CA ASN A 231 -6.17 -11.01 -5.67
C ASN A 231 -4.69 -11.13 -6.06
N SER A 232 -3.85 -10.15 -5.73
CA SER A 232 -2.50 -10.02 -6.28
C SER A 232 -1.41 -10.13 -5.20
N THR A 233 -0.21 -10.51 -5.62
CA THR A 233 0.98 -10.57 -4.77
C THR A 233 2.02 -9.57 -5.29
N ILE A 234 2.42 -8.64 -4.43
CA ILE A 234 3.38 -7.59 -4.73
C ILE A 234 4.59 -7.78 -3.81
N LEU A 235 5.71 -8.23 -4.37
CA LEU A 235 6.94 -8.47 -3.64
C LEU A 235 7.69 -7.16 -3.33
N GLY A 236 7.63 -6.17 -4.21
CA GLY A 236 8.19 -4.85 -3.95
C GLY A 236 7.17 -3.83 -3.44
N GLY A 237 7.55 -2.56 -3.51
CA GLY A 237 6.81 -1.46 -2.86
C GLY A 237 5.74 -0.84 -3.74
N ILE A 238 4.79 -0.15 -3.14
CA ILE A 238 3.79 0.65 -3.86
C ILE A 238 3.96 2.11 -3.45
N SER A 239 3.99 3.04 -4.39
CA SER A 239 4.07 4.49 -4.09
C SER A 239 3.02 5.26 -4.88
N MET A 240 2.07 5.87 -4.18
CA MET A 240 1.04 6.73 -4.77
C MET A 240 1.38 8.19 -4.47
N LEU A 241 1.57 8.99 -5.53
CA LEU A 241 1.96 10.40 -5.46
C LEU A 241 0.97 11.30 -6.20
N SER A 242 0.98 12.59 -5.86
CA SER A 242 0.30 13.68 -6.58
C SER A 242 -1.15 13.36 -6.98
N PHE A 243 -2.05 13.29 -6.00
CA PHE A 243 -3.49 12.99 -6.17
C PHE A 243 -3.81 11.61 -6.75
N SER A 244 -2.84 10.70 -6.85
CA SER A 244 -3.11 9.35 -7.35
C SER A 244 -3.98 8.55 -6.38
N SER A 245 -4.71 7.57 -6.91
CA SER A 245 -5.61 6.72 -6.14
C SER A 245 -5.27 5.24 -6.27
N LEU A 246 -5.51 4.48 -5.19
CA LEU A 246 -5.31 3.04 -5.13
C LEU A 246 -6.48 2.36 -4.44
N SER A 247 -7.12 1.41 -5.11
CA SER A 247 -7.94 0.38 -4.48
C SER A 247 -7.14 -0.92 -4.41
N LEU A 248 -6.99 -1.50 -3.23
CA LEU A 248 -6.26 -2.74 -3.00
C LEU A 248 -7.16 -3.73 -2.24
N SER A 249 -7.43 -4.88 -2.84
CA SER A 249 -8.32 -5.89 -2.24
C SER A 249 -7.77 -7.30 -2.34
N ASN A 250 -7.94 -8.08 -1.26
CA ASN A 250 -7.53 -9.49 -1.19
C ASN A 250 -6.09 -9.72 -1.69
N SER A 251 -5.16 -8.85 -1.31
CA SER A 251 -3.82 -8.81 -1.87
C SER A 251 -2.74 -8.75 -0.79
N THR A 252 -1.51 -9.10 -1.15
CA THR A 252 -0.35 -9.09 -0.24
C THR A 252 0.73 -8.16 -0.77
N VAL A 253 1.22 -7.27 0.09
CA VAL A 253 2.32 -6.34 -0.22
C VAL A 253 3.46 -6.53 0.79
N LEU A 254 4.63 -6.94 0.32
CA LEU A 254 5.75 -7.34 1.18
C LEU A 254 6.77 -6.24 1.47
N LYS A 255 6.68 -5.09 0.79
CA LYS A 255 7.52 -3.91 1.02
C LYS A 255 6.65 -2.69 1.27
N PRO A 256 7.24 -1.53 1.62
CA PRO A 256 6.46 -0.37 1.98
C PRO A 256 5.44 0.04 0.92
N LEU A 257 4.19 0.16 1.36
CA LEU A 257 3.12 0.86 0.66
C LEU A 257 3.13 2.31 1.14
N LYS A 258 3.26 3.26 0.22
CA LYS A 258 3.41 4.69 0.54
C LYS A 258 2.34 5.54 -0.10
N ALA A 259 1.74 6.43 0.69
CA ALA A 259 0.78 7.45 0.26
C ALA A 259 1.37 8.84 0.47
N PHE A 260 1.50 9.62 -0.62
CA PHE A 260 2.03 10.98 -0.61
C PHE A 260 1.06 11.97 -1.27
N GLU A 261 1.24 13.27 -0.96
CA GLU A 261 0.73 14.40 -1.75
C GLU A 261 -0.77 14.28 -2.14
N SER A 262 -1.64 14.16 -1.14
CA SER A 262 -3.10 14.10 -1.34
C SER A 262 -3.57 12.87 -2.13
N SER A 263 -2.79 11.79 -2.11
CA SER A 263 -3.22 10.49 -2.66
C SER A 263 -4.38 9.89 -1.85
N THR A 264 -5.17 9.04 -2.49
CA THR A 264 -6.33 8.36 -1.87
C THR A 264 -6.20 6.84 -1.95
N LEU A 265 -6.21 6.16 -0.82
CA LEU A 265 -6.06 4.71 -0.73
C LEU A 265 -7.27 4.07 -0.06
N PHE A 266 -7.75 2.98 -0.66
CA PHE A 266 -8.79 2.11 -0.12
C PHE A 266 -8.25 0.68 -0.07
N ILE A 267 -8.02 0.15 1.13
CA ILE A 267 -7.39 -1.16 1.32
C ILE A 267 -8.35 -2.08 2.05
N THR A 268 -8.63 -3.26 1.50
CA THR A 268 -9.58 -4.21 2.08
C THR A 268 -9.07 -5.64 2.03
N LYS A 269 -9.28 -6.43 3.10
CA LYS A 269 -8.94 -7.88 3.12
C LYS A 269 -7.50 -8.18 2.69
N SER A 270 -6.57 -7.29 2.99
CA SER A 270 -5.20 -7.36 2.46
C SER A 270 -4.18 -7.51 3.58
N SER A 271 -2.97 -7.95 3.22
CA SER A 271 -1.83 -8.07 4.14
C SER A 271 -0.72 -7.13 3.72
N LEU A 272 -0.33 -6.22 4.60
CA LEU A 272 0.72 -5.22 4.37
C LEU A 272 1.86 -5.43 5.36
N ASP A 273 3.10 -5.41 4.87
CA ASP A 273 4.27 -5.37 5.75
C ASP A 273 4.40 -3.99 6.41
N ILE A 274 4.58 -2.94 5.62
CA ILE A 274 4.72 -1.57 6.11
C ILE A 274 3.79 -0.66 5.31
N LEU A 275 3.01 0.16 6.02
CA LEU A 275 2.24 1.26 5.46
C LEU A 275 2.83 2.58 5.93
N ARG A 276 3.24 3.44 5.00
CA ARG A 276 3.68 4.81 5.28
C ARG A 276 2.71 5.83 4.68
N VAL A 277 2.16 6.69 5.51
CA VAL A 277 1.20 7.72 5.09
C VAL A 277 1.76 9.09 5.41
N LEU A 278 1.90 9.92 4.38
CA LEU A 278 2.47 11.25 4.47
C LEU A 278 1.54 12.31 3.88
N HIS A 279 1.75 13.54 4.32
CA HIS A 279 1.07 14.74 3.84
C HIS A 279 -0.47 14.62 3.94
N SER A 280 -1.21 15.32 3.09
CA SER A 280 -2.68 15.37 3.11
C SER A 280 -3.37 14.14 2.48
N SER A 281 -2.75 12.96 2.55
CA SER A 281 -3.29 11.73 1.94
C SER A 281 -4.50 11.19 2.70
N ASN A 282 -5.45 10.56 2.01
CA ASN A 282 -6.64 9.94 2.59
C ASN A 282 -6.56 8.42 2.47
N VAL A 283 -6.53 7.70 3.59
CA VAL A 283 -6.32 6.25 3.62
C VAL A 283 -7.43 5.60 4.45
N THR A 284 -8.17 4.68 3.84
CA THR A 284 -9.16 3.84 4.53
C THR A 284 -8.74 2.39 4.42
N ILE A 285 -8.70 1.68 5.55
CA ILE A 285 -8.29 0.28 5.63
C ILE A 285 -9.33 -0.50 6.40
N SER A 286 -9.81 -1.59 5.80
CA SER A 286 -10.74 -2.49 6.48
C SER A 286 -10.37 -3.96 6.38
N ASN A 287 -10.68 -4.73 7.42
CA ASN A 287 -10.55 -6.19 7.45
C ASN A 287 -9.16 -6.69 7.01
N SER A 288 -8.10 -5.96 7.34
CA SER A 288 -6.75 -6.17 6.82
C SER A 288 -5.76 -6.42 7.95
N ASN A 289 -4.59 -6.96 7.59
CA ASN A 289 -3.45 -7.10 8.50
C ASN A 289 -2.35 -6.13 8.06
N ILE A 290 -1.81 -5.37 9.00
CA ILE A 290 -0.70 -4.44 8.77
C ILE A 290 0.33 -4.74 9.85
N LYS A 291 1.61 -4.96 9.53
CA LYS A 291 2.61 -5.16 10.58
C LYS A 291 3.12 -3.85 11.15
N ALA A 292 3.42 -2.87 10.30
CA ALA A 292 3.89 -1.56 10.72
C ALA A 292 3.11 -0.42 10.06
N LEU A 293 2.72 0.56 10.86
CA LEU A 293 2.08 1.79 10.43
C LEU A 293 3.00 2.97 10.74
N GLN A 294 3.40 3.70 9.71
CA GLN A 294 4.20 4.93 9.79
C GLN A 294 3.34 6.12 9.34
N ILE A 295 3.17 7.11 10.21
CA ILE A 295 2.37 8.30 9.94
C ILE A 295 3.27 9.53 10.06
N CYS A 296 3.39 10.28 8.97
CA CYS A 296 4.18 11.51 8.92
C CYS A 296 3.25 12.72 8.81
N MET A 297 3.31 13.61 9.80
CA MET A 297 2.45 14.78 9.95
C MET A 297 3.28 16.06 9.95
N ARG A 298 2.72 17.15 9.41
CA ARG A 298 3.37 18.48 9.43
C ARG A 298 2.43 19.58 9.91
N SER A 299 2.93 20.42 10.82
CA SER A 299 2.24 21.58 11.39
C SER A 299 0.89 21.22 12.02
N LEU A 300 0.89 20.23 12.92
CA LEU A 300 -0.28 19.67 13.60
C LEU A 300 -0.37 20.21 15.05
N ASN A 301 -1.56 20.65 15.48
CA ASN A 301 -1.83 20.91 16.90
C ASN A 301 -2.92 19.97 17.41
N GLY A 302 -2.77 19.36 18.58
CA GLY A 302 -3.87 18.58 19.15
C GLY A 302 -3.45 17.43 20.05
N THR A 303 -4.42 16.55 20.34
CA THR A 303 -4.20 15.37 21.18
C THR A 303 -4.50 14.09 20.42
N ILE A 304 -3.55 13.16 20.40
CA ILE A 304 -3.72 11.79 19.92
C ILE A 304 -3.91 10.89 21.15
N ASN A 305 -5.03 10.16 21.20
CA ASN A 305 -5.38 9.30 22.32
C ASN A 305 -5.64 7.88 21.83
N GLY A 306 -5.06 6.91 22.54
CA GLY A 306 -5.41 5.50 22.37
C GLY A 306 -4.92 4.91 21.06
N PHE A 307 -3.85 4.12 21.15
CA PHE A 307 -3.51 3.14 20.14
C PHE A 307 -2.99 1.87 20.81
N ASN A 308 -3.74 0.78 20.67
CA ASN A 308 -3.38 -0.54 21.15
C ASN A 308 -3.06 -1.41 19.93
N THR A 309 -1.95 -2.15 19.99
CA THR A 309 -1.42 -2.99 18.91
C THR A 309 -2.24 -4.28 18.65
N SER A 310 -3.32 -4.49 19.40
CA SER A 310 -4.29 -5.59 19.18
C SER A 310 -5.29 -5.29 18.06
N LEU A 311 -6.34 -6.11 17.92
CA LEU A 311 -7.41 -5.88 16.94
C LEU A 311 -8.03 -4.50 17.16
N VAL A 312 -7.95 -3.65 16.14
CA VAL A 312 -8.53 -2.30 16.10
C VAL A 312 -9.90 -2.39 15.42
N PRO A 313 -11.02 -2.41 16.17
CA PRO A 313 -12.36 -2.50 15.57
C PRO A 313 -12.68 -1.24 14.76
N TYR A 314 -12.32 -0.07 15.28
CA TYR A 314 -12.41 1.20 14.58
C TYR A 314 -11.45 2.21 15.19
N TRP A 315 -10.72 2.94 14.34
CA TRP A 315 -9.90 4.09 14.72
C TRP A 315 -9.77 5.05 13.54
N ASN A 316 -10.11 6.31 13.73
CA ASN A 316 -9.87 7.36 12.76
C ASN A 316 -9.01 8.46 13.38
N LEU A 317 -7.92 8.83 12.69
CA LEU A 317 -6.97 9.81 13.20
C LEU A 317 -7.62 11.17 13.47
N ILE A 318 -8.54 11.64 12.64
CA ILE A 318 -9.14 12.98 12.77
C ILE A 318 -10.36 12.97 13.70
N HIS A 319 -11.20 11.93 13.65
CA HIS A 319 -12.48 11.88 14.36
C HIS A 319 -12.35 11.37 15.80
N ASN A 320 -11.41 10.46 16.10
CA ASN A 320 -11.25 9.93 17.45
C ASN A 320 -10.31 10.79 18.33
N ASN A 321 -9.67 11.80 17.74
CA ASN A 321 -8.65 12.61 18.37
C ASN A 321 -9.04 14.08 18.31
N SER A 322 -8.52 14.89 19.24
CA SER A 322 -8.79 16.33 19.24
C SER A 322 -7.74 17.06 18.42
N ILE A 323 -7.75 16.81 17.12
CA ILE A 323 -6.80 17.39 16.15
C ILE A 323 -7.32 18.75 15.64
N GLN A 324 -6.52 19.79 15.81
CA GLN A 324 -6.70 21.13 15.26
C GLN A 324 -5.65 21.39 14.19
N TYR A 325 -6.08 21.90 13.04
CA TYR A 325 -5.16 22.14 11.94
C TYR A 325 -5.50 23.40 11.14
N GLY A 326 -4.45 24.05 10.65
CA GLY A 326 -4.55 25.26 9.86
C GLY A 326 -4.53 24.96 8.35
N PRO A 327 -4.75 25.99 7.50
CA PRO A 327 -4.76 25.82 6.04
C PRO A 327 -3.45 25.27 5.44
N ALA A 328 -2.33 25.43 6.15
CA ALA A 328 -1.00 24.98 5.72
C ALA A 328 -0.58 23.62 6.34
N SER A 329 -1.43 23.00 7.16
CA SER A 329 -1.13 21.72 7.79
C SER A 329 -1.21 20.59 6.75
N LEU A 330 -0.25 19.66 6.79
CA LEU A 330 -0.25 18.47 5.94
C LEU A 330 -0.47 17.26 6.84
N ILE A 331 -1.74 16.89 6.99
CA ILE A 331 -2.17 15.85 7.93
C ILE A 331 -2.93 14.80 7.15
N PRO A 332 -2.52 13.52 7.24
CA PRO A 332 -3.24 12.47 6.58
C PRO A 332 -4.56 12.17 7.30
N ASN A 333 -5.59 11.82 6.55
CA ASN A 333 -6.82 11.25 7.11
C ASN A 333 -6.72 9.74 7.04
N ILE A 334 -6.60 9.07 8.19
CA ILE A 334 -6.44 7.61 8.24
C ILE A 334 -7.62 7.02 9.01
N THR A 335 -8.30 6.05 8.40
CA THR A 335 -9.36 5.25 9.00
C THR A 335 -8.97 3.77 8.99
N LEU A 336 -8.98 3.14 10.15
CA LEU A 336 -8.78 1.70 10.35
C LEU A 336 -10.09 1.10 10.84
N GLU A 337 -10.54 0.02 10.23
CA GLU A 337 -11.77 -0.70 10.61
C GLU A 337 -11.55 -2.21 10.61
N ASN A 338 -11.71 -2.87 11.75
CA ASN A 338 -11.43 -4.30 11.91
C ASN A 338 -10.04 -4.69 11.38
N VAL A 339 -9.02 -3.91 11.75
CA VAL A 339 -7.63 -4.12 11.35
C VAL A 339 -6.92 -4.86 12.48
N TYR A 340 -6.28 -5.99 12.17
CA TYR A 340 -5.38 -6.61 13.14
C TYR A 340 -4.16 -5.71 13.27
N GLY A 341 -4.01 -5.16 14.48
CA GLY A 341 -3.23 -3.94 14.73
C GLY A 341 -1.79 -4.05 14.27
N PRO A 342 -1.19 -2.94 13.81
CA PRO A 342 0.22 -2.90 13.55
C PRO A 342 0.96 -3.18 14.85
N GLU A 343 1.80 -4.21 14.79
CA GLU A 343 2.78 -4.54 15.82
C GLU A 343 3.68 -3.32 16.12
N GLN A 344 3.82 -2.41 15.15
CA GLN A 344 4.64 -1.21 15.23
C GLN A 344 3.88 0.03 14.77
N LEU A 345 3.64 0.98 15.68
CA LEU A 345 3.17 2.32 15.34
C LEU A 345 4.33 3.32 15.42
N ASN A 346 4.62 3.97 14.30
CA ASN A 346 5.65 4.99 14.17
C ASN A 346 4.98 6.33 13.84
N LEU A 347 5.25 7.35 14.66
CA LEU A 347 4.70 8.70 14.47
C LEU A 347 5.82 9.71 14.24
N GLU A 348 5.82 10.35 13.09
CA GLU A 348 6.79 11.38 12.70
C GLU A 348 6.06 12.73 12.61
N PHE A 349 6.58 13.74 13.30
CA PHE A 349 6.02 15.09 13.32
C PHE A 349 7.08 16.11 12.88
N SER A 350 6.65 17.05 12.04
CA SER A 350 7.49 18.11 11.48
C SER A 350 6.80 19.47 11.47
N GLY A 351 7.55 20.53 11.19
CA GLY A 351 7.09 21.92 11.19
C GLY A 351 6.69 22.42 12.57
N PHE A 352 5.74 23.34 12.63
CA PHE A 352 5.30 23.98 13.88
C PHE A 352 4.24 23.15 14.61
N SER A 353 4.53 21.87 14.86
CA SER A 353 3.57 20.97 15.50
C SER A 353 3.60 21.08 17.03
N ASN A 354 2.45 21.07 17.69
CA ASN A 354 2.31 20.95 19.14
C ASN A 354 1.33 19.83 19.49
N VAL A 355 1.87 18.66 19.82
CA VAL A 355 1.12 17.40 19.88
C VAL A 355 1.20 16.80 21.26
N PHE A 356 0.05 16.40 21.78
CA PHE A 356 -0.06 15.67 23.04
C PHE A 356 -0.48 14.23 22.74
N ILE A 357 0.29 13.23 23.15
CA ILE A 357 0.01 11.81 22.91
C ILE A 357 -0.28 11.14 24.26
N LYS A 358 -1.41 10.45 24.37
CA LYS A 358 -1.86 9.77 25.60
C LYS A 358 -2.12 8.29 25.38
N ASN A 359 -1.74 7.47 26.38
CA ASN A 359 -2.15 6.07 26.48
C ASN A 359 -1.86 5.26 25.20
N ALA A 360 -0.67 5.44 24.64
CA ALA A 360 -0.28 4.82 23.37
C ALA A 360 0.92 3.89 23.57
N VAL A 361 0.91 2.79 22.81
CA VAL A 361 2.08 1.92 22.63
C VAL A 361 2.67 2.22 21.27
N LEU A 362 3.87 2.82 21.26
CA LEU A 362 4.57 3.24 20.05
C LEU A 362 5.82 2.38 19.84
N GLU A 363 6.25 2.24 18.59
CA GLU A 363 7.56 1.70 18.25
C GLU A 363 8.58 2.84 18.17
N HIS A 364 8.21 3.92 17.47
CA HIS A 364 9.04 5.09 17.24
C HIS A 364 8.23 6.39 17.29
N VAL A 365 8.85 7.46 17.81
CA VAL A 365 8.31 8.82 17.76
C VAL A 365 9.40 9.82 17.38
N GLU A 366 9.14 10.68 16.40
CA GLU A 366 10.10 11.67 15.91
C GLU A 366 9.52 13.09 15.92
N ALA A 367 10.32 14.05 16.37
CA ALA A 367 10.04 15.49 16.33
C ALA A 367 11.09 16.24 15.50
N SER A 368 10.64 17.05 14.54
CA SER A 368 11.50 17.86 13.65
C SER A 368 10.94 19.27 13.40
N ASP A 369 11.80 20.20 13.02
CA ASP A 369 11.50 21.58 12.57
C ASP A 369 10.64 22.46 13.52
N ASN A 370 11.02 22.63 14.78
CA ASN A 370 10.27 23.35 15.83
C ASN A 370 9.00 22.63 16.31
N THR A 371 9.01 21.30 16.25
CA THR A 371 7.91 20.49 16.79
C THR A 371 8.05 20.31 18.30
N ILE A 372 6.95 20.39 19.02
CA ILE A 372 6.84 20.00 20.43
C ILE A 372 5.90 18.80 20.53
N ILE A 373 6.41 17.68 21.05
CA ILE A 373 5.60 16.50 21.38
C ILE A 373 5.56 16.34 22.89
N THR A 374 4.39 16.08 23.44
CA THR A 374 4.20 15.74 24.83
C THR A 374 3.65 14.32 24.93
N LEU A 375 4.37 13.41 25.57
CA LEU A 375 3.96 12.01 25.76
C LEU A 375 3.47 11.82 27.20
N GLU A 376 2.22 11.41 27.39
CA GLU A 376 1.66 11.08 28.70
C GLU A 376 1.25 9.61 28.74
N ASN A 377 1.77 8.85 29.71
CA ASN A 377 1.45 7.43 29.86
C ASN A 377 1.62 6.64 28.55
N CYS A 378 2.71 6.90 27.83
CA CYS A 378 3.04 6.21 26.59
C CYS A 378 4.25 5.29 26.81
N THR A 379 4.24 4.15 26.14
CA THR A 379 5.44 3.31 25.95
C THR A 379 5.97 3.51 24.54
N PHE A 380 7.28 3.53 24.39
CA PHE A 380 7.94 3.61 23.09
C PHE A 380 9.31 2.95 23.14
N LYS A 381 9.76 2.33 22.03
CA LYS A 381 11.10 1.72 21.97
C LYS A 381 12.19 2.73 21.62
N SER A 382 11.87 3.73 20.80
CA SER A 382 12.82 4.73 20.35
C SER A 382 12.17 6.09 20.12
N CYS A 383 12.95 7.16 20.25
CA CYS A 383 12.54 8.50 19.87
C CYS A 383 13.68 9.25 19.17
N ALA A 384 13.34 10.19 18.30
CA ALA A 384 14.29 11.07 17.61
C ALA A 384 13.86 12.54 17.70
N ILE A 385 14.84 13.43 17.80
CA ILE A 385 14.63 14.88 17.87
C ILE A 385 15.63 15.55 16.92
N SER A 386 15.14 16.44 16.07
CA SER A 386 15.97 17.27 15.20
C SER A 386 15.46 18.72 15.16
N VAL A 387 16.34 19.66 14.79
CA VAL A 387 16.01 21.05 14.44
C VAL A 387 15.05 21.75 15.43
N ASP A 388 15.59 22.29 16.53
CA ASP A 388 14.87 23.10 17.53
C ASP A 388 13.56 22.47 18.08
N SER A 389 13.44 21.15 17.98
CA SER A 389 12.28 20.40 18.44
C SER A 389 12.44 19.89 19.86
N GLN A 390 11.32 19.50 20.47
CA GLN A 390 11.26 19.02 21.85
C GLN A 390 10.32 17.83 21.97
N ILE A 391 10.72 16.82 22.74
CA ILE A 391 9.84 15.75 23.21
C ILE A 391 9.84 15.81 24.74
N VAL A 392 8.68 16.10 25.31
CA VAL A 392 8.42 16.17 26.75
C VAL A 392 7.70 14.89 27.16
N ILE A 393 8.20 14.22 28.19
CA ILE A 393 7.63 12.94 28.65
C ILE A 393 7.07 13.14 30.05
N TYR A 394 5.76 12.97 30.18
CA TYR A 394 5.05 12.87 31.44
C TYR A 394 4.76 11.40 31.73
N TRP A 395 5.58 10.82 32.59
CA TRP A 395 5.24 9.56 33.21
C TRP A 395 4.62 9.83 34.57
N TYR A 396 3.65 9.01 34.92
CA TYR A 396 3.14 8.95 36.28
C TYR A 396 3.17 7.50 36.72
N PHE A 397 3.51 7.31 37.98
CA PHE A 397 3.35 6.03 38.66
C PHE A 397 2.08 6.12 39.47
N SER A 398 1.19 5.15 39.26
CA SER A 398 0.02 4.95 40.10
C SER A 398 0.31 3.77 41.00
N ILE A 399 0.31 4.02 42.31
CA ILE A 399 0.53 3.00 43.33
C ILE A 399 -0.82 2.69 43.93
N HIS A 400 -1.29 1.46 43.71
CA HIS A 400 -2.54 0.98 44.27
C HIS A 400 -2.24 0.15 45.51
N ALA A 401 -2.44 0.74 46.68
CA ALA A 401 -2.33 0.03 47.94
C ALA A 401 -3.63 -0.72 48.22
N VAL A 402 -3.54 -2.05 48.30
CA VAL A 402 -4.68 -2.91 48.65
C VAL A 402 -4.35 -3.78 49.86
N ASP A 403 -5.37 -4.20 50.60
CA ASP A 403 -5.24 -5.17 51.69
C ASP A 403 -5.16 -6.62 51.16
N LEU A 404 -5.12 -7.60 52.06
CA LEU A 404 -5.05 -9.02 51.69
C LEU A 404 -6.29 -9.56 50.94
N HIS A 405 -7.40 -8.81 50.94
CA HIS A 405 -8.65 -9.16 50.27
C HIS A 405 -8.91 -8.27 49.04
N ASP A 406 -7.86 -7.61 48.53
CA ASP A 406 -7.93 -6.69 47.39
C ASP A 406 -8.82 -5.45 47.63
N ASN A 407 -9.11 -5.09 48.90
CA ASN A 407 -9.79 -3.83 49.21
C ASN A 407 -8.80 -2.65 49.18
N PRO A 408 -9.20 -1.48 48.65
CA PRO A 408 -8.34 -0.31 48.60
C PRO A 408 -8.00 0.23 50.00
N VAL A 409 -6.73 0.58 50.23
CA VAL A 409 -6.23 1.11 51.50
C VAL A 409 -6.01 2.62 51.39
N ALA A 410 -6.93 3.40 51.97
CA ALA A 410 -6.84 4.85 51.99
C ALA A 410 -5.85 5.40 53.04
N ASN A 411 -5.28 6.58 52.75
CA ASN A 411 -4.31 7.29 53.60
C ASN A 411 -3.09 6.42 53.98
N ALA A 412 -2.67 5.50 53.11
CA ALA A 412 -1.38 4.84 53.22
C ALA A 412 -0.29 5.83 52.79
N GLU A 413 0.72 6.00 53.62
CA GLU A 413 1.88 6.82 53.32
C GLU A 413 2.71 6.11 52.24
N VAL A 414 3.09 6.85 51.21
CA VAL A 414 3.86 6.34 50.08
C VAL A 414 5.10 7.19 49.94
N THR A 415 6.27 6.55 49.96
CA THR A 415 7.56 7.19 49.73
C THR A 415 8.28 6.47 48.59
N ILE A 416 8.72 7.25 47.60
CA ILE A 416 9.43 6.77 46.42
C ILE A 416 10.86 7.24 46.53
N LEU A 417 11.79 6.30 46.42
CA LEU A 417 13.23 6.54 46.60
C LEU A 417 13.99 6.20 45.31
N ASP A 418 15.05 6.96 45.02
CA ASP A 418 16.02 6.61 43.98
C ASP A 418 16.95 5.46 44.43
N SER A 419 17.82 5.00 43.53
CA SER A 419 18.79 3.93 43.80
C SER A 419 19.79 4.26 44.91
N LYS A 420 19.94 5.54 45.27
CA LYS A 420 20.81 6.05 46.34
C LYS A 420 20.05 6.30 47.64
N GLY A 421 18.73 6.06 47.66
CA GLY A 421 17.86 6.27 48.82
C GLY A 421 17.36 7.71 48.99
N ASN A 422 17.54 8.60 48.01
CA ASN A 422 16.99 9.94 48.06
C ASN A 422 15.48 9.90 47.78
N ILE A 423 14.70 10.71 48.49
CA ILE A 423 13.25 10.82 48.28
C ILE A 423 12.98 11.53 46.96
N LEU A 424 12.40 10.80 46.00
CA LEU A 424 11.89 11.35 44.76
C LEU A 424 10.47 11.86 44.94
N GLY A 425 9.64 11.12 45.69
CA GLY A 425 8.22 11.43 45.88
C GLY A 425 7.71 10.99 47.24
N HIS A 426 6.75 11.73 47.78
CA HIS A 426 6.13 11.42 49.07
C HIS A 426 4.68 11.92 49.12
N GLY A 427 3.77 11.09 49.63
CA GLY A 427 2.38 11.49 49.85
C GLY A 427 1.52 10.35 50.39
N PHE A 428 0.20 10.45 50.22
CA PHE A 428 -0.75 9.49 50.77
C PHE A 428 -1.71 8.97 49.70
N THR A 429 -2.11 7.71 49.81
CA THR A 429 -3.16 7.14 48.95
C THR A 429 -4.53 7.79 49.22
N ASP A 430 -5.32 7.94 48.17
CA ASP A 430 -6.67 8.47 48.22
C ASP A 430 -7.69 7.45 48.78
N LYS A 431 -8.98 7.82 48.79
CA LYS A 431 -10.07 6.94 49.26
C LYS A 431 -10.20 5.62 48.47
N ASN A 432 -9.66 5.57 47.25
CA ASN A 432 -9.66 4.42 46.37
C ASN A 432 -8.33 3.65 46.43
N GLY A 433 -7.44 3.97 47.37
CA GLY A 433 -6.17 3.29 47.55
C GLY A 433 -5.08 3.70 46.57
N TYR A 434 -5.29 4.75 45.78
CA TYR A 434 -4.32 5.18 44.77
C TYR A 434 -3.47 6.36 45.26
N TYR A 435 -2.17 6.28 45.04
CA TYR A 435 -1.26 7.42 45.11
C TYR A 435 -0.63 7.62 43.73
N LYS A 436 -0.81 8.81 43.16
CA LYS A 436 -0.22 9.19 41.88
C LYS A 436 1.04 10.02 42.13
N TYR A 437 2.17 9.55 41.63
CA TYR A 437 3.41 10.29 41.61
C TYR A 437 3.77 10.67 40.17
N ASP A 438 3.73 11.97 39.87
CA ASP A 438 4.13 12.48 38.58
C ASP A 438 5.66 12.49 38.50
N VAL A 439 6.23 11.58 37.70
CA VAL A 439 7.65 11.60 37.36
C VAL A 439 7.81 12.60 36.24
N LEU A 440 8.11 13.83 36.64
CA LEU A 440 8.45 14.87 35.70
C LEU A 440 9.89 14.65 35.24
N VAL A 441 10.08 13.81 34.23
CA VAL A 441 11.35 13.78 33.48
C VAL A 441 11.39 15.08 32.69
N LYS A 442 11.90 16.15 33.30
CA LYS A 442 12.14 17.42 32.63
C LYS A 442 13.27 17.20 31.62
N ALA A 443 12.89 16.80 30.42
CA ALA A 443 13.79 16.60 29.29
C ALA A 443 14.37 17.96 28.85
N GLY A 444 15.48 18.37 29.46
CA GLY A 444 16.51 19.03 28.67
C GLY A 444 16.91 18.08 27.54
N ILE A 445 17.13 18.61 26.34
CA ILE A 445 17.64 17.95 25.12
C ILE A 445 18.12 16.51 25.42
N ILE A 446 17.25 15.51 25.22
CA ILE A 446 17.59 14.11 25.50
C ILE A 446 18.61 13.68 24.44
N THR A 447 19.90 13.66 24.80
CA THR A 447 20.98 13.12 23.96
C THR A 447 21.18 11.61 24.18
N SER A 448 20.59 11.03 25.23
CA SER A 448 20.48 9.57 25.42
C SER A 448 19.42 9.22 26.48
N ILE A 449 18.63 8.18 26.21
CA ILE A 449 17.78 7.54 27.23
C ILE A 449 18.67 6.54 27.97
N GLY A 450 19.23 6.97 29.10
CA GLY A 450 19.81 6.05 30.06
C GLY A 450 18.69 5.16 30.61
N LYS A 451 18.91 3.84 30.63
CA LYS A 451 18.07 2.88 31.36
C LYS A 451 17.93 3.43 32.78
N ALA A 452 16.72 3.81 33.20
CA ALA A 452 16.53 4.42 34.51
C ALA A 452 17.02 3.46 35.59
N ASP A 453 17.80 3.98 36.54
CA ASP A 453 18.24 3.23 37.69
C ASP A 453 17.03 2.59 38.40
N SER A 454 17.22 1.38 38.92
CA SER A 454 16.25 0.66 39.75
C SER A 454 15.68 1.56 40.85
N LEU A 455 14.36 1.76 40.88
CA LEU A 455 13.67 2.47 41.97
C LEU A 455 13.44 1.55 43.18
N VAL A 456 13.38 2.16 44.37
CA VAL A 456 12.90 1.53 45.60
C VAL A 456 11.59 2.18 46.01
N LEU A 457 10.52 1.39 46.08
CA LEU A 457 9.20 1.85 46.52
C LEU A 457 8.95 1.43 47.96
N GLU A 458 8.52 2.36 48.80
CA GLU A 458 8.17 2.10 50.19
C GLU A 458 6.75 2.60 50.49
N VAL A 459 5.85 1.68 50.88
CA VAL A 459 4.47 2.01 51.27
C VAL A 459 4.29 1.66 52.73
N ARG A 460 3.83 2.61 53.54
CA ARG A 460 3.62 2.50 54.98
C ARG A 460 2.17 2.78 55.38
N LYS A 461 1.68 2.09 56.41
CA LYS A 461 0.41 2.41 57.10
C LYS A 461 0.52 2.01 58.56
N GLY A 462 0.76 2.97 59.44
CA GLY A 462 1.11 2.67 60.84
C GLY A 462 2.46 1.94 60.91
N ASP A 463 2.51 0.83 61.66
CA ASP A 463 3.73 0.02 61.81
C ASP A 463 3.99 -0.94 60.63
N TYR A 464 3.06 -1.06 59.69
CA TYR A 464 3.18 -1.92 58.52
C TYR A 464 3.89 -1.20 57.38
N PHE A 465 4.89 -1.84 56.78
CA PHE A 465 5.51 -1.34 55.56
C PHE A 465 5.83 -2.47 54.57
N VAL A 466 5.75 -2.15 53.28
CA VAL A 466 6.26 -3.00 52.20
C VAL A 466 7.29 -2.20 51.44
N ARG A 467 8.47 -2.79 51.26
CA ARG A 467 9.57 -2.22 50.50
C ARG A 467 9.85 -3.09 49.28
N LEU A 468 9.61 -2.55 48.09
CA LEU A 468 9.89 -3.21 46.82
C LEU A 468 11.23 -2.69 46.28
N PHE A 469 12.14 -3.61 45.98
CA PHE A 469 13.44 -3.31 45.38
C PHE A 469 13.40 -3.54 43.87
N ALA A 470 14.06 -2.66 43.12
CA ALA A 470 14.25 -2.78 41.68
C ALA A 470 12.94 -2.83 40.88
N VAL A 471 12.04 -1.90 41.17
CA VAL A 471 10.88 -1.67 40.31
C VAL A 471 11.38 -1.08 38.99
N GLU A 472 11.32 -1.86 37.91
CA GLU A 472 11.59 -1.34 36.57
C GLU A 472 10.50 -0.33 36.19
N LEU A 473 10.90 0.84 35.67
CA LEU A 473 9.97 1.84 35.15
C LEU A 473 9.30 1.30 33.89
N THR A 474 8.23 0.53 34.07
CA THR A 474 7.28 0.22 33.01
C THR A 474 6.01 1.02 33.30
N SER A 475 5.39 1.60 32.29
CA SER A 475 4.10 2.28 32.48
C SER A 475 3.09 1.24 32.96
N GLY A 476 2.54 1.41 34.16
CA GLY A 476 1.58 0.49 34.74
C GLY A 476 1.30 0.75 36.20
N ASP A 477 0.18 0.22 36.69
CA ASP A 477 -0.16 0.27 38.10
C ASP A 477 0.76 -0.68 38.87
N VAL A 478 1.46 -0.14 39.88
CA VAL A 478 2.18 -0.97 40.85
C VAL A 478 1.20 -1.30 41.96
N VAL A 479 0.68 -2.53 41.95
CA VAL A 479 -0.19 -3.01 43.02
C VAL A 479 0.69 -3.47 44.19
N VAL A 480 0.57 -2.79 45.32
CA VAL A 480 1.28 -3.14 46.55
C VAL A 480 0.27 -3.73 47.52
N LYS A 481 0.38 -5.05 47.75
CA LYS A 481 -0.41 -5.74 48.78
C LYS A 481 0.21 -5.49 50.15
N LEU A 482 -0.48 -4.73 50.98
CA LEU A 482 -0.06 -4.52 52.37
C LEU A 482 -0.53 -5.71 53.22
N PRO A 483 0.30 -6.23 54.13
CA PRO A 483 -0.07 -7.32 55.05
C PRO A 483 -0.99 -6.82 56.17
N ILE A 484 -1.96 -5.97 55.83
CA ILE A 484 -2.91 -5.40 56.75
C ILE A 484 -4.10 -6.35 56.78
N TYR A 485 -4.30 -6.97 57.94
CA TYR A 485 -5.62 -7.46 58.30
C TYR A 485 -6.41 -6.23 58.75
N ILE A 486 -7.30 -5.70 57.90
CA ILE A 486 -8.35 -4.83 58.40
C ILE A 486 -9.23 -5.75 59.25
N PRO A 487 -9.21 -5.64 60.60
CA PRO A 487 -9.99 -6.56 61.40
C PRO A 487 -11.45 -6.32 61.02
N LEU A 488 -12.16 -7.37 60.60
CA LEU A 488 -13.61 -7.35 60.39
C LEU A 488 -14.39 -6.95 61.66
N VAL A 489 -13.70 -6.63 62.75
CA VAL A 489 -14.20 -6.17 64.04
C VAL A 489 -15.14 -4.97 63.88
N ILE A 490 -14.91 -4.03 62.95
CA ILE A 490 -15.87 -2.93 62.72
C ILE A 490 -17.21 -3.45 62.19
N ARG A 491 -17.23 -4.48 61.32
CA ARG A 491 -18.47 -5.14 60.92
C ARG A 491 -19.14 -5.82 62.10
N TYR A 492 -18.40 -6.54 62.95
CA TYR A 492 -18.98 -7.22 64.12
C TYR A 492 -19.58 -6.27 65.14
N TRP A 493 -18.97 -5.11 65.43
CA TRP A 493 -19.58 -4.12 66.32
C TRP A 493 -20.84 -3.51 65.73
N TYR A 494 -20.90 -3.24 64.42
CA TYR A 494 -22.13 -2.81 63.77
C TYR A 494 -23.20 -3.90 63.81
N THR A 495 -22.85 -5.17 63.59
CA THR A 495 -23.82 -6.28 63.69
C THR A 495 -24.30 -6.46 65.13
N ILE A 496 -23.41 -6.38 66.13
CA ILE A 496 -23.76 -6.46 67.55
C ILE A 496 -24.61 -5.25 67.97
N LEU A 497 -24.31 -4.05 67.46
CA LEU A 497 -25.09 -2.84 67.71
C LEU A 497 -26.49 -2.95 67.06
N ILE A 498 -26.58 -3.43 65.83
CA ILE A 498 -27.85 -3.68 65.13
C ILE A 498 -28.66 -4.74 65.89
N ILE A 499 -28.04 -5.84 66.32
CA ILE A 499 -28.68 -6.88 67.13
C ILE A 499 -29.15 -6.29 68.47
N ALA A 500 -28.33 -5.51 69.16
CA ALA A 500 -28.69 -4.89 70.44
C ALA A 500 -29.84 -3.88 70.28
N VAL A 501 -29.81 -3.02 69.27
CA VAL A 501 -30.90 -2.07 68.96
C VAL A 501 -32.18 -2.83 68.60
N THR A 502 -32.08 -3.92 67.85
CA THR A 502 -33.23 -4.77 67.48
C THR A 502 -33.82 -5.45 68.71
N ILE A 503 -32.98 -5.97 69.61
CA ILE A 503 -33.42 -6.58 70.88
C ILE A 503 -34.07 -5.53 71.78
N ILE A 504 -33.47 -4.35 71.94
CA ILE A 504 -34.03 -3.25 72.74
C ILE A 504 -35.38 -2.80 72.16
N ALA A 505 -35.49 -2.67 70.84
CA ALA A 505 -36.76 -2.34 70.18
C ALA A 505 -37.81 -3.43 70.40
N ALA A 506 -37.44 -4.71 70.27
CA ALA A 506 -38.33 -5.83 70.53
C ALA A 506 -38.80 -5.88 72.00
N PHE A 507 -37.89 -5.62 72.95
CA PHE A 507 -38.20 -5.57 74.38
C PHE A 507 -39.13 -4.39 74.71
N TYR A 508 -38.84 -3.21 74.15
CA TYR A 508 -39.69 -2.03 74.28
C TYR A 508 -41.11 -2.30 73.75
N PHE A 509 -41.23 -2.94 72.58
CA PHE A 509 -42.53 -3.33 72.03
C PHE A 509 -43.25 -4.39 72.88
N ALA A 510 -42.53 -5.37 73.43
CA ALA A 510 -43.10 -6.37 74.31
C ALA A 510 -43.62 -5.77 75.63
N VAL A 511 -42.85 -4.88 76.25
CA VAL A 511 -43.25 -4.15 77.48
C VAL A 511 -44.43 -3.22 77.20
N LYS A 512 -44.42 -2.49 76.09
CA LYS A 512 -45.56 -1.65 75.67
C LYS A 512 -46.83 -2.46 75.41
N LYS A 513 -46.70 -3.68 74.87
CA LYS A 513 -47.82 -4.60 74.64
C LYS A 513 -48.37 -5.20 75.95
N LEU A 514 -47.53 -5.41 76.96
CA LEU A 514 -47.95 -5.83 78.30
C LEU A 514 -48.61 -4.69 79.08
N ALA A 515 -48.12 -3.45 78.94
CA ALA A 515 -48.70 -2.27 79.57
C ALA A 515 -50.09 -1.88 79.01
N HIS A 516 -50.47 -2.38 77.83
CA HIS A 516 -51.81 -2.21 77.26
C HIS A 516 -52.79 -3.36 77.61
N LYS A 517 -52.34 -4.38 78.36
CA LYS A 517 -53.17 -5.49 78.84
C LYS A 517 -53.60 -5.35 80.31
N HIS A 518 -53.16 -4.29 80.97
CA HIS A 518 -53.70 -3.76 82.22
C HIS A 518 -54.30 -2.38 81.93
#